data_AF-A0A3D1HQT6-F1
#
_entry.id   AF-A0A3D1HQT6-F1
#
_cell.length_a   1.000
_cell.length_b   1.000
_cell.length_c   1.000
_cell.angle_alpha   90.00
_cell.angle_beta   90.00
_cell.angle_gamma   90.00
#
_symmetry.space_group_name_H-M   'P 1'
#
loop_
_entity.id
_entity.type
_entity.pdbx_description
1 polymer ?
#
loop_
_entity_poly.entity_id
_entity_poly.type
_entity_poly.pdbx_seq_one_letter_code
_entity_poly.pdbx_strand_id
1 'polypeptide(L)' 'MDSPFLFVDDIETAGKRCLVRLDLNVPLVDGVVGDDTRIRRVLPGLEALCSAGARVIIMTHLGRPKGR' A
#
# COMPACT_ATOMS: atom_id res chain seq x y z
N MET A 1 20.09 16.65 3.34
CA MET A 1 19.17 17.36 2.41
C MET A 1 17.82 17.32 3.07
N ASP A 2 17.27 18.47 3.43
CA ASP A 2 15.93 18.53 4.02
C ASP A 2 14.92 18.22 2.91
N SER A 3 14.41 16.99 2.92
CA SER A 3 13.32 16.60 2.04
C SER A 3 12.06 17.36 2.46
N PRO A 4 11.28 17.92 1.52
CA PRO A 4 9.99 18.52 1.85
C PRO A 4 8.92 17.47 2.21
N PHE A 5 9.25 16.18 2.08
CA PHE A 5 8.36 15.06 2.36
C PHE A 5 8.68 14.43 3.70
N LEU A 6 7.63 14.19 4.49
CA LEU A 6 7.67 13.32 5.65
C LEU A 6 7.64 11.86 5.18
N PHE A 7 8.69 11.11 5.46
CA PHE A 7 8.73 9.68 5.15
C PHE A 7 8.15 8.87 6.29
N VAL A 8 7.64 7.68 5.97
CA VAL A 8 7.03 6.80 6.97
C VAL A 8 8.03 6.35 8.04
N ASP A 9 9.31 6.24 7.68
CA ASP A 9 10.39 5.88 8.61
C ASP A 9 10.66 6.95 9.66
N ASP A 10 10.18 8.18 9.43
CA ASP A 10 10.31 9.33 10.34
C ASP A 10 9.09 9.49 11.28
N ILE A 11 8.15 8.53 11.28
CA ILE A 11 6.87 8.62 12.00
C ILE A 11 6.71 7.45 12.97
N GLU A 12 6.26 7.72 14.20
CA GLU A 12 5.81 6.67 15.14
C GLU A 12 4.46 6.09 14.72
N THR A 13 4.43 4.79 14.41
CA THR A 13 3.27 4.08 13.88
C THR A 13 2.73 2.98 14.81
N ALA A 14 3.45 2.63 15.87
CA ALA A 14 3.05 1.58 16.80
C ALA A 14 1.70 1.89 17.46
N GLY A 15 0.79 0.91 17.45
CA GLY A 15 -0.56 1.05 18.01
C GLY A 15 -1.48 2.00 17.24
N LYS A 16 -1.03 2.60 16.13
CA LYS A 16 -1.84 3.47 15.28
C LYS A 16 -2.57 2.66 14.20
N ARG A 17 -3.66 3.22 13.68
CA ARG A 17 -4.32 2.74 12.46
C ARG A 17 -3.81 3.55 11.27
N CYS A 18 -3.12 2.90 10.35
CA CYS A 18 -2.51 3.54 9.18
C CYS A 18 -3.34 3.21 7.93
N LEU A 19 -4.00 4.22 7.36
CA LEU A 19 -4.62 4.11 6.04
C LEU A 19 -3.55 4.30 4.97
N VAL A 20 -3.21 3.23 4.26
CA VAL A 20 -2.15 3.23 3.24
C VAL A 20 -2.80 3.15 1.86
N ARG A 21 -2.59 4.21 1.07
CA ARG A 21 -3.06 4.24 -0.33
C ARG A 21 -1.99 3.67 -1.25
N LEU A 22 -2.32 2.58 -1.93
CA LEU A 22 -1.40 1.84 -2.80
C LEU A 22 -1.91 1.80 -4.24
N ASP A 23 -0.97 1.67 -5.18
CA ASP A 23 -1.31 1.30 -6.56
C ASP A 23 -1.23 -0.22 -6.73
N LEU A 24 -2.39 -0.88 -6.57
CA LEU A 24 -2.56 -2.32 -6.79
C LEU A 24 -3.39 -2.59 -8.04
N ASN A 25 -3.39 -1.66 -9.00
CA ASN A 25 -4.07 -1.86 -10.28
C ASN A 25 -3.27 -2.84 -11.13
N VAL A 26 -3.51 -4.13 -10.91
CA VAL A 26 -2.87 -5.26 -11.58
C VAL A 26 -3.77 -5.81 -12.70
N PRO A 27 -3.21 -6.43 -13.75
CA PRO A 27 -4.00 -7.13 -14.73
C PRO A 27 -4.72 -8.32 -14.08
N LEU A 28 -6.03 -8.39 -14.29
CA LEU A 28 -6.87 -9.51 -13.92
C LEU A 28 -7.41 -10.19 -15.17
N VAL A 29 -7.30 -11.51 -15.22
CA VAL A 29 -7.92 -12.37 -16.25
C VAL A 29 -8.84 -13.33 -15.51
N ASP A 30 -10.14 -13.24 -15.77
CA ASP A 30 -11.16 -14.07 -15.12
C ASP A 30 -11.10 -14.08 -13.58
N GLY A 31 -10.78 -12.91 -13.00
CA GLY A 31 -10.63 -12.74 -11.55
C GLY A 31 -9.29 -13.20 -10.98
N VAL A 32 -8.39 -13.72 -11.81
CA VAL A 32 -7.05 -14.17 -11.43
C VAL A 32 -6.02 -13.10 -11.75
N VAL A 33 -5.09 -12.86 -10.82
CA VAL A 33 -3.97 -11.94 -11.05
C VAL A 33 -2.99 -12.54 -12.06
N GLY A 34 -2.74 -11.81 -13.15
CA GLY A 34 -1.77 -12.22 -14.16
C GLY A 34 -0.34 -11.85 -13.78
N ASP A 35 -0.08 -10.55 -13.58
CA ASP A 35 1.20 -10.01 -13.12
C ASP A 35 1.00 -9.33 -11.77
N ASP A 36 1.65 -9.87 -10.75
CA ASP A 36 1.58 -9.42 -9.36
C ASP A 36 2.76 -8.53 -8.95
N THR A 37 3.59 -8.08 -9.90
CA THR A 37 4.78 -7.25 -9.64
C THR A 37 4.46 -6.05 -8.74
N ARG A 38 3.32 -5.38 -8.96
CA ARG A 38 2.89 -4.25 -8.12
C ARG A 38 2.59 -4.66 -6.67
N ILE A 39 1.98 -5.82 -6.48
CA ILE A 39 1.68 -6.36 -5.14
C ILE A 39 2.99 -6.68 -4.43
N ARG A 40 3.88 -7.45 -5.08
CA ARG A 40 5.16 -7.83 -4.45
C ARG A 40 6.03 -6.63 -4.10
N ARG A 41 6.02 -5.58 -4.94
CA ARG A 41 6.83 -4.36 -4.73
C ARG A 41 6.45 -3.60 -3.45
N VAL A 42 5.19 -3.67 -3.02
CA VAL A 42 4.73 -2.93 -1.82
C VAL A 42 4.84 -3.74 -0.53
N LEU A 43 4.96 -5.08 -0.61
CA LEU A 43 4.98 -5.97 0.56
C LEU A 43 6.02 -5.55 1.61
N PRO A 44 7.29 -5.24 1.26
CA PRO A 44 8.29 -4.91 2.28
C PRO A 44 7.89 -3.72 3.17
N GLY A 45 7.25 -2.69 2.60
CA GLY A 45 6.79 -1.53 3.36
C GLY A 45 5.59 -1.84 4.25
N LEU A 46 4.69 -2.71 3.81
CA LEU A 46 3.55 -3.16 4.62
C LEU A 46 4.00 -4.07 5.76
N GLU A 47 4.95 -4.97 5.49
CA GLU A 47 5.56 -5.85 6.49
C GLU A 47 6.30 -5.03 7.55
N ALA A 48 7.03 -3.98 7.16
CA ALA A 48 7.69 -3.07 8.09
C ALA A 48 6.70 -2.36 9.02
N LEU A 49 5.60 -1.81 8.47
CA LEU A 49 4.54 -1.17 9.26
C LEU A 49 3.87 -2.14 10.24
N CYS A 50 3.52 -3.34 9.78
CA CYS A 50 2.94 -4.37 10.64
C CYS A 50 3.92 -4.79 11.74
N SER A 51 5.20 -4.95 11.41
CA SER A 51 6.26 -5.33 12.36
C SER A 51 6.51 -4.24 13.41
N ALA A 52 6.35 -2.96 13.04
CA ALA A 52 6.37 -1.82 13.96
C ALA A 52 5.11 -1.74 14.85
N GLY A 53 4.15 -2.65 14.71
CA GLY A 53 2.93 -2.70 15.52
C GLY A 53 1.80 -1.80 15.03
N ALA A 54 1.88 -1.30 13.79
CA ALA A 54 0.79 -0.56 13.16
C ALA A 54 -0.37 -1.49 12.75
N ARG A 55 -1.59 -0.98 12.79
CA ARG A 55 -2.78 -1.61 12.19
C ARG A 55 -2.98 -1.04 10.79
N VAL A 56 -2.62 -1.80 9.77
CA VAL A 56 -2.65 -1.34 8.38
C VAL A 56 -4.04 -1.54 7.75
N ILE A 57 -4.55 -0.50 7.10
CA ILE A 57 -5.75 -0.53 6.26
C ILE A 57 -5.31 -0.15 4.84
N ILE A 58 -5.57 -1.01 3.86
CA ILE A 58 -5.16 -0.78 2.47
C ILE A 58 -6.32 -0.19 1.67
N MET A 59 -6.03 0.86 0.92
CA MET A 59 -6.94 1.46 -0.06
C MET A 59 -6.28 1.49 -1.44
N THR A 60 -7.03 1.08 -2.46
CA THR A 60 -6.54 1.09 -3.84
C THR A 60 -7.69 1.29 -4.83
N HIS A 61 -7.35 1.35 -6.10
CA HIS A 61 -8.29 1.34 -7.22
C HIS A 61 -7.98 0.13 -8.10
N LEU A 62 -8.95 -0.27 -8.92
CA LEU A 62 -8.79 -1.32 -9.91
C LEU A 62 -9.48 -0.90 -11.20
N GLY A 63 -8.75 -0.92 -12.31
CA GLY A 63 -9.24 -0.49 -13.60
C GLY A 63 -9.70 0.97 -13.61
N ARG A 64 -10.73 1.26 -14.41
CA ARG A 64 -11.32 2.60 -14.58
C ARG A 64 -12.83 2.50 -14.49
N PRO A 65 -13.40 2.50 -13.27
CA PRO A 65 -14.83 2.27 -13.08
C PRO A 65 -15.73 3.44 -13.50
N LYS A 66 -15.14 4.58 -13.94
CA LYS A 66 -15.85 5.79 -14.38
C LYS A 66 -16.82 6.34 -13.31
N GLY A 67 -16.43 6.23 -12.04
CA GLY A 67 -17.19 6.76 -10.90
C GLY A 67 -18.42 5.94 -10.52
N ARG A 68 -18.44 4.65 -10.87
CA ARG A 68 -19.47 3.68 -10.49
C ARG A 68 -18.92 2.59 -9.60
#